data_AF-X0ZYU3-F1
#
_entry.id   AF-X0ZYU3-F1
#
_cell.length_a   1.000
_cell.length_b   1.000
_cell.length_c   1.000
_cell.angle_alpha   90.00
_cell.angle_beta   90.00
_cell.angle_gamma   90.00
#
_symmetry.space_group_name_H-M   'P 1'
#
loop_
_entity.id
_entity.type
_entity.pdbx_description
1 polymer ?
#
loop_
_entity_poly.entity_id
_entity_poly.type
_entity_poly.pdbx_seq_one_letter_code
_entity_poly.pdbx_strand_id
1 'polypeptide(L)' 'VTIDSNIGPKGIIIEGTAELEELGEEIELRLIQRYVSPENLDKYVEYAHADLPSVLLRIRPEKTITWDYSKLNRNFL' A
#
# COMPACT_ATOMS: atom_id res chain seq x y z
N VAL A 1 3.25 -12.00 -7.04
CA VAL A 1 3.19 -10.89 -8.02
C VAL A 1 1.75 -10.78 -8.48
N THR A 2 0.99 -9.83 -7.94
CA THR A 2 -0.36 -9.54 -8.41
C THR A 2 -0.26 -8.38 -9.38
N ILE A 3 -0.58 -8.63 -10.65
CA ILE A 3 -0.71 -7.61 -11.68
C ILE A 3 -2.21 -7.38 -11.84
N ASP A 4 -2.71 -6.28 -11.28
CA ASP A 4 -4.05 -5.78 -11.60
C ASP A 4 -4.02 -5.26 -13.04
N SER A 5 -4.87 -5.79 -13.92
CA SER A 5 -4.93 -5.47 -15.34
C SER A 5 -5.75 -4.23 -15.67
N ASN A 6 -6.23 -3.48 -14.67
CA ASN A 6 -6.80 -2.13 -14.83
C ASN A 6 -5.76 -1.02 -14.57
N ILE A 7 -4.53 -1.20 -15.06
CA ILE A 7 -3.43 -0.24 -14.87
C ILE A 7 -3.83 1.08 -15.54
N GLY A 8 -4.26 2.05 -14.72
CA GLY A 8 -4.47 3.43 -15.14
C GLY A 8 -3.23 4.04 -15.79
N PRO A 9 -3.27 5.29 -16.27
CA PRO A 9 -2.17 5.88 -17.04
C PRO A 9 -0.84 5.95 -16.26
N LYS A 10 -0.82 5.66 -14.95
CA LYS A 10 0.38 5.76 -14.11
C LYS A 10 0.53 4.50 -13.28
N GLY A 11 1.77 4.09 -13.04
CA GLY A 11 2.04 2.99 -12.13
C GLY A 11 3.51 2.90 -11.73
N ILE A 12 3.74 2.08 -10.70
CA ILE A 12 5.04 1.82 -10.11
C ILE A 12 5.13 0.33 -9.78
N ILE A 13 6.25 -0.29 -10.12
CA ILE A 13 6.67 -1.61 -9.67
C ILE A 13 7.92 -1.42 -8.83
N ILE A 14 7.91 -1.99 -7.63
CA ILE A 14 9.04 -1.98 -6.70
C ILE A 14 9.52 -3.42 -6.52
N GLU A 15 10.77 -3.66 -6.84
CA GLU A 15 11.50 -4.90 -6.59
C GLU A 15 12.51 -4.65 -5.46
N GLY A 16 12.65 -5.59 -4.53
CA GLY A 16 13.58 -5.49 -3.41
C GLY A 16 13.33 -6.56 -2.35
N THR A 17 13.87 -6.34 -1.17
CA THR A 17 13.75 -7.26 -0.03
C THR A 17 12.65 -6.80 0.92
N ALA A 18 12.12 -7.76 1.69
CA ALA A 18 11.11 -7.52 2.70
C ALA A 18 11.61 -7.99 4.06
N GLU A 19 11.42 -7.16 5.08
CA GLU A 19 11.74 -7.48 6.47
C GLU A 19 10.46 -7.45 7.29
N LEU A 20 10.31 -8.45 8.16
CA LEU A 20 9.25 -8.45 9.17
C LEU A 20 9.68 -7.54 10.32
N GLU A 21 8.80 -6.61 10.68
CA GLU A 21 8.96 -5.75 11.83
C GLU A 21 7.81 -6.01 12.81
N GLU A 22 8.05 -5.77 14.09
CA GLU A 22 6.99 -5.79 15.09
C GLU A 22 6.05 -4.62 14.81
N LEU A 23 4.75 -4.92 14.73
CA LEU A 23 3.72 -3.91 14.51
C LEU A 23 3.48 -3.18 15.83
N GLY A 24 4.11 -2.01 15.98
CA GLY A 24 3.81 -1.12 17.09
C GLY A 24 2.45 -0.45 16.92
N GLU A 25 1.70 -0.32 18.02
CA GLU A 25 0.35 0.27 18.07
C GLU A 25 0.26 1.65 17.40
N GLU A 26 1.30 2.49 17.56
CA GLU A 26 1.36 3.82 16.93
C GLU A 26 1.45 3.74 15.40
N ILE A 27 2.23 2.80 14.87
CA ILE A 27 2.41 2.62 13.42
C ILE A 27 1.11 2.09 12.80
N GLU A 28 0.47 1.16 13.47
CA GLU A 28 -0.81 0.59 13.07
C GLU A 28 -1.91 1.65 13.02
N LEU A 29 -2.08 2.44 14.08
CA LEU A 29 -3.06 3.54 14.13
C LEU A 29 -2.84 4.53 12.97
N ARG A 30 -1.60 4.92 12.71
CA ARG A 30 -1.27 5.82 11.59
C ARG A 30 -1.59 5.24 10.22
N LEU A 31 -1.41 3.93 10.03
CA LEU A 31 -1.75 3.24 8.78
C LEU A 31 -3.27 3.17 8.60
N ILE A 32 -4.01 2.78 9.63
CA ILE A 32 -5.47 2.59 9.58
C ILE A 32 -6.17 3.93 9.33
N GLN A 33 -5.74 5.01 9.99
CA GLN A 33 -6.31 6.36 9.82
C GLN A 33 -6.25 6.88 8.37
N ARG A 34 -5.37 6.32 7.53
CA ARG A 34 -5.29 6.68 6.11
C ARG A 34 -6.40 6.08 5.25
N TYR A 35 -7.02 4.99 5.73
CA TYR A 35 -7.98 4.19 4.97
C TYR A 35 -9.34 4.06 5.64
N VAL A 36 -9.42 4.36 6.94
CA VAL A 36 -10.63 4.27 7.76
C VAL A 36 -10.98 5.65 8.28
N SER A 37 -12.24 6.05 8.11
CA SER A 37 -12.75 7.31 8.68
C SER A 37 -12.60 7.30 10.21
N PRO A 38 -12.32 8.46 10.85
CA PRO A 38 -12.13 8.54 12.29
C PRO A 38 -13.27 7.92 13.11
N GLU A 39 -14.53 8.08 12.68
CA GLU A 39 -15.69 7.50 13.38
C GLU A 39 -15.75 5.96 13.40
N ASN A 40 -14.96 5.29 12.55
CA ASN A 40 -14.92 3.83 12.44
C ASN A 40 -13.60 3.23 12.93
N LEU A 41 -12.67 4.05 13.43
CA LEU A 41 -11.33 3.61 13.82
C LEU A 41 -11.38 2.56 14.93
N ASP A 42 -12.11 2.84 16.01
CA ASP A 42 -12.18 1.96 17.18
C ASP A 42 -12.78 0.58 16.82
N LYS A 43 -13.85 0.58 16.03
CA LYS A 43 -14.48 -0.67 15.54
C LYS A 43 -13.55 -1.47 14.64
N TYR A 44 -12.76 -0.79 13.81
CA TYR A 44 -11.81 -1.44 12.94
C TYR A 44 -10.65 -2.05 13.73
N VAL A 45 -10.11 -1.33 14.72
CA VAL A 45 -9.06 -1.83 15.61
C VAL A 45 -9.57 -3.06 16.38
N GLU A 46 -10.76 -2.99 16.99
CA GLU A 46 -11.37 -4.12 17.67
C GLU A 46 -11.54 -5.35 16.75
N TYR A 47 -12.00 -5.14 15.51
CA TYR A 47 -12.17 -6.22 14.54
C TYR A 47 -10.84 -6.78 14.02
N ALA A 48 -9.89 -5.91 13.66
CA ALA A 48 -8.61 -6.29 13.08
C ALA A 48 -7.77 -7.13 14.04
N HIS A 49 -7.87 -6.86 15.35
CA HIS A 49 -7.17 -7.62 16.38
C HIS A 49 -7.93 -8.87 16.87
N ALA A 50 -9.20 -9.04 16.51
CA ALA A 50 -10.00 -10.17 17.01
C ALA A 50 -9.65 -11.50 16.34
N ASP A 51 -9.34 -11.51 15.04
CA ASP A 51 -9.36 -12.74 14.25
C ASP A 51 -8.03 -13.11 13.56
N LEU A 52 -7.10 -12.17 13.32
CA LEU A 52 -5.88 -12.45 12.55
C LEU A 52 -4.65 -11.73 13.13
N PRO A 53 -3.50 -12.42 13.29
CA PRO A 53 -2.26 -11.76 13.65
C PRO A 53 -1.79 -10.86 12.50
N SER A 54 -1.71 -9.56 12.78
CA SER A 54 -1.15 -8.57 11.85
C SER A 54 0.38 -8.52 11.96
N VAL A 55 1.06 -8.37 10.83
CA VAL A 55 2.51 -8.18 10.77
C VAL A 55 2.85 -6.94 9.96
N LEU A 56 3.85 -6.19 10.41
CA LEU A 56 4.41 -5.09 9.64
C LEU A 56 5.47 -5.63 8.69
N LEU A 57 5.34 -5.34 7.41
CA LEU A 57 6.32 -5.72 6.39
C LEU A 57 6.98 -4.47 5.82
N ARG A 58 8.25 -4.26 6.15
CA ARG A 58 9.05 -3.17 5.59
C ARG A 58 9.66 -3.62 4.27
N ILE A 59 9.28 -2.96 3.19
CA ILE A 59 9.88 -3.18 1.86
C ILE A 59 11.12 -2.29 1.74
N ARG A 60 12.28 -2.89 1.46
CA ARG A 60 13.51 -2.20 1.09
C ARG A 60 13.67 -2.24 -0.43
N PRO A 61 13.38 -1.14 -1.15
CA PRO A 61 13.43 -1.13 -2.60
C PRO A 61 14.88 -1.22 -3.09
N GLU A 62 15.13 -2.09 -4.06
CA GLU A 62 16.42 -2.24 -4.74
C GLU A 62 16.30 -1.78 -6.20
N LYS A 63 15.13 -1.99 -6.80
CA LYS A 63 14.82 -1.56 -8.17
C LYS A 63 13.39 -1.03 -8.24
N THR A 64 13.23 0.07 -8.97
CA THR A 64 11.94 0.74 -9.14
C THR A 64 11.71 1.00 -10.62
N ILE A 65 10.57 0.55 -11.13
CA ILE A 65 10.12 0.78 -12.50
C ILE A 65 8.86 1.64 -12.42
N THR A 66 8.83 2.77 -13.13
CA THR A 66 7.66 3.68 -13.13
C THR A 66 7.22 4.00 -14.55
N TRP A 67 5.94 4.29 -14.72
CA TRP A 67 5.41 4.81 -15.98
C TRP A 67 4.32 5.84 -15.72
N ASP A 68 4.17 6.76 -16.68
CA ASP A 68 3.11 7.77 -16.72
C ASP A 68 2.74 8.07 -18.19
N TYR A 69 1.78 7.30 -18.70
CA TYR A 69 1.17 7.45 -20.01
C TYR A 69 0.30 8.72 -20.15
N SER A 70 -0.02 9.43 -19.07
CA SER A 70 -0.68 10.75 -19.19
C SER A 70 0.24 11.82 -19.78
N LYS A 71 1.55 11.56 -19.79
CA LYS A 71 2.57 12.43 -20.41
C LYS A 71 2.78 12.15 -21.89
N LEU A 72 2.16 11.12 -22.46
CA LEU A 72 2.19 10.87 -23.89
C LEU A 72 1.24 11.85 -24.59
N ASN A 73 1.82 12.77 -25.36
CA ASN A 73 1.08 13.77 -26.11
C ASN A 73 0.19 13.07 -27.16
N ARG A 74 -1.13 13.23 -27.07
CA ARG A 74 -2.12 12.56 -27.93
C ARG A 74 -2.19 13.14 -29.36
N ASN A 75 -1.21 13.94 -29.79
CA ASN A 75 -1.23 14.66 -31.07
C ASN A 75 -0.75 13.83 -32.29
N PHE A 76 -0.88 12.50 -32.23
CA PHE A 76 -0.58 11.59 -33.34
C PHE A 76 -1.81 10.75 -33.69
N LEU A 77 -2.94 11.38 -33.99
CA LEU A 77 -4.08 10.80 -34.69
C LEU A 77 -4.70 11.84 -35.63
#